data_AF-A0AAW9W7U1-F1
#
_entry.id   AF-A0AAW9W7U1-F1
#
_cell.length_a   1.000
_cell.length_b   1.000
_cell.length_c   1.000
_cell.angle_alpha   90.00
_cell.angle_beta   90.00
_cell.angle_gamma   90.00
#
_symmetry.space_group_name_H-M   'P 1'
#
loop_
_entity.id
_entity.type
_entity.pdbx_description
1 polymer ?
#
loop_
_entity_poly.entity_id
_entity_poly.type
_entity_poly.pdbx_seq_one_letter_code
_entity_poly.pdbx_strand_id
1 'polypeptide(L)'
;LVISHDRYFLDEIVDKIWELKDGKITEYWGNYSDYLRQKEEERKSQAAEYEQFIAERARLERAAEEKRKQARKIEQKAKGSSKKKSTEDGGRLAHQKSIGSKEKKMYNAAKTLEHRIAALGKVEAPEGIRRIRFRQSKALELHNP
;
A
#
# COMPACT_ATOMS: atom_id res chain seq x y z
N LEU A 1 -26.03 -25.19 -17.53
CA LEU A 1 -25.14 -24.01 -17.61
C LEU A 1 -25.82 -22.99 -18.51
N VAL A 2 -26.24 -21.86 -17.97
CA VAL A 2 -26.94 -20.80 -18.71
C VAL A 2 -26.00 -19.61 -18.83
N ILE A 3 -25.85 -19.07 -20.03
CA ILE A 3 -25.03 -17.88 -20.30
C ILE A 3 -25.99 -16.83 -20.85
N SER A 4 -26.24 -15.78 -20.08
CA SER A 4 -27.07 -14.65 -20.49
C SER A 4 -26.38 -13.34 -20.13
N HIS A 5 -26.63 -12.30 -20.92
CA HIS A 5 -26.21 -10.92 -20.61
C HIS A 5 -27.36 -10.08 -20.02
N ASP A 6 -28.58 -10.62 -20.00
CA ASP A 6 -29.73 -9.94 -19.43
C ASP A 6 -29.70 -10.10 -17.90
N ARG A 7 -29.58 -8.96 -17.22
CA ARG A 7 -29.46 -8.88 -15.77
C ARG A 7 -30.72 -9.33 -15.06
N TYR A 8 -31.89 -9.00 -15.59
CA TYR A 8 -33.17 -9.34 -14.96
C TYR A 8 -33.43 -10.84 -15.04
N PHE A 9 -33.09 -11.44 -16.19
CA PHE A 9 -33.15 -12.88 -16.38
C PHE A 9 -32.21 -13.65 -15.44
N LEU A 10 -30.98 -13.15 -15.25
CA LEU A 10 -30.03 -13.76 -14.31
C LEU A 10 -30.48 -13.59 -12.85
N ASP A 11 -31.16 -12.50 -12.52
CA ASP A 11 -31.61 -12.24 -11.15
C ASP A 11 -32.75 -13.15 -10.71
N GLU A 12 -33.64 -13.54 -11.63
CA GLU A 12 -34.79 -14.39 -11.31
C GLU A 12 -34.49 -15.90 -11.37
N ILE A 13 -33.48 -16.33 -12.14
CA ILE A 13 -33.29 -17.76 -12.49
C ILE A 13 -32.05 -18.36 -11.83
N VAL A 14 -31.08 -17.55 -11.42
CA VAL A 14 -29.78 -18.05 -10.98
C VAL A 14 -29.66 -18.00 -9.46
N ASP A 15 -29.42 -19.15 -8.84
CA ASP A 15 -29.14 -19.27 -7.40
C ASP A 15 -27.63 -19.21 -7.08
N LYS A 16 -26.78 -19.24 -8.11
CA LYS A 16 -25.33 -19.40 -8.00
C LYS A 16 -24.59 -18.78 -9.18
N ILE A 17 -23.68 -17.84 -8.89
CA ILE A 17 -22.91 -17.09 -9.88
C ILE A 17 -21.44 -17.48 -9.80
N TRP A 18 -20.86 -17.82 -10.95
CA TRP A 18 -19.42 -18.05 -11.08
C TRP A 18 -18.77 -16.87 -11.78
N GLU A 19 -17.92 -16.16 -11.06
CA GLU A 19 -17.09 -15.10 -11.61
C GLU A 19 -15.74 -15.66 -12.01
N LEU A 20 -15.36 -15.49 -13.29
CA LEU A 20 -14.00 -15.75 -13.75
C LEU A 20 -13.26 -14.42 -13.82
N LYS A 21 -12.28 -14.22 -12.93
CA LYS A 21 -11.41 -13.03 -12.92
C LYS A 21 -9.95 -13.44 -12.75
N ASP A 22 -9.07 -12.91 -13.60
CA ASP A 22 -7.62 -13.14 -13.56
C ASP A 22 -7.22 -14.64 -13.51
N GLY A 23 -7.98 -15.49 -14.23
CA GLY A 23 -7.76 -16.93 -14.26
C GLY A 23 -8.22 -17.68 -13.00
N LYS A 24 -8.86 -17.00 -12.04
CA LYS A 24 -9.47 -17.59 -10.85
C LYS A 24 -11.00 -17.57 -10.98
N ILE A 25 -11.63 -18.65 -10.51
CA ILE A 25 -13.08 -18.76 -10.42
C ILE A 25 -13.48 -18.50 -8.97
N THR A 26 -14.30 -17.48 -8.75
CA THR A 26 -14.93 -17.20 -7.46
C THR A 26 -16.41 -17.54 -7.57
N GLU A 27 -16.90 -18.31 -6.60
CA GLU A 27 -18.31 -18.71 -6.53
C GLU A 27 -19.05 -17.81 -5.55
N TYR A 28 -20.14 -17.21 -6.00
CA TYR A 28 -21.05 -16.40 -5.19
C TYR A 28 -22.41 -17.10 -5.13
N TRP A 29 -22.98 -17.12 -3.94
CA TRP A 29 -24.31 -17.66 -3.69
C TRP A 29 -25.34 -16.55 -3.71
N GLY A 30 -26.49 -16.82 -4.34
CA GLY A 30 -27.57 -15.87 -4.52
C GLY A 30 -27.70 -15.40 -5.97
N ASN A 31 -28.59 -14.43 -6.14
CA ASN A 31 -28.93 -13.86 -7.43
C ASN A 31 -27.91 -12.81 -7.89
N TYR A 32 -28.19 -12.17 -9.03
CA TYR A 32 -27.30 -11.18 -9.62
C TYR A 32 -27.17 -9.92 -8.75
N SER A 33 -28.26 -9.49 -8.13
CA SER A 33 -28.30 -8.34 -7.22
C SER A 33 -27.45 -8.57 -5.96
N ASP A 34 -27.49 -9.77 -5.39
CA ASP A 34 -26.68 -10.17 -4.23
C ASP A 34 -25.19 -10.21 -4.57
N TYR A 35 -24.84 -10.75 -5.73
CA TYR A 35 -23.46 -10.73 -6.24
C TYR A 35 -22.94 -9.29 -6.39
N LEU A 36 -23.73 -8.37 -6.96
CA LEU A 36 -23.32 -6.96 -7.08
C LEU A 36 -23.06 -6.33 -5.71
N ARG A 37 -23.93 -6.59 -4.73
CA ARG A 37 -23.76 -6.08 -3.37
C ARG A 37 -22.50 -6.61 -2.69
N GLN A 38 -22.26 -7.92 -2.77
CA GLN A 38 -21.05 -8.55 -2.21
C GLN A 38 -19.79 -7.97 -2.84
N LYS A 39 -19.80 -7.79 -4.17
CA LYS A 39 -18.68 -7.22 -4.90
C LYS A 39 -18.40 -5.76 -4.55
N GLU A 40 -19.44 -4.95 -4.34
CA GLU A 40 -19.26 -3.58 -3.88
C GLU A 40 -18.67 -3.52 -2.47
N GLU A 41 -19.12 -4.40 -1.57
CA GLU A 41 -18.61 -4.47 -0.21
C GLU A 41 -17.14 -4.92 -0.17
N GLU A 42 -16.78 -5.94 -0.95
CA GLU A 42 -15.39 -6.36 -1.12
C GLU A 42 -14.52 -5.22 -1.69
N ARG A 43 -15.04 -4.44 -2.64
CA ARG A 43 -14.28 -3.31 -3.19
C ARG A 43 -14.10 -2.21 -2.16
N LYS A 44 -15.11 -1.94 -1.33
CA LYS A 44 -15.04 -0.94 -0.25
C LYS A 44 -14.06 -1.38 0.83
N SER A 45 -14.11 -2.65 1.25
CA SER A 45 -13.18 -3.17 2.26
C SER A 45 -11.74 -3.16 1.75
N GLN A 46 -11.50 -3.59 0.51
CA GLN A 46 -10.18 -3.50 -0.13
C GLN A 46 -9.70 -2.05 -0.25
N ALA A 47 -10.58 -1.11 -0.63
CA ALA A 47 -10.22 0.31 -0.70
C ALA A 47 -9.87 0.87 0.69
N ALA A 48 -10.66 0.54 1.72
CA ALA A 48 -10.39 0.97 3.09
C ALA A 48 -9.09 0.38 3.63
N GLU A 49 -8.81 -0.90 3.39
CA GLU A 49 -7.56 -1.56 3.78
C GLU A 49 -6.36 -0.94 3.05
N TYR A 50 -6.52 -0.61 1.77
CA TYR A 50 -5.50 0.10 0.99
C TYR A 50 -5.23 1.52 1.54
N GLU A 51 -6.26 2.28 1.89
CA GLU A 51 -6.11 3.60 2.51
C GLU A 51 -5.42 3.52 3.87
N GLN A 52 -5.81 2.57 4.72
CA GLN A 52 -5.16 2.32 6.01
C GLN A 52 -3.69 1.93 5.83
N PHE A 53 -3.40 1.08 4.84
CA PHE A 53 -2.05 0.69 4.50
C PHE A 53 -1.19 1.89 4.08
N ILE A 54 -1.71 2.77 3.21
CA ILE A 54 -1.02 4.00 2.80
C ILE A 54 -0.76 4.90 4.02
N ALA A 55 -1.78 5.11 4.86
CA ALA A 55 -1.67 5.97 6.03
C ALA A 55 -0.61 5.45 7.01
N GLU A 56 -0.60 4.14 7.30
CA GLU A 56 0.36 3.53 8.20
C GLU A 56 1.77 3.54 7.60
N ARG A 57 1.91 3.28 6.30
CA ARG A 57 3.19 3.38 5.59
C ARG A 57 3.75 4.81 5.65
N ALA A 58 2.92 5.82 5.38
CA ALA A 58 3.31 7.23 5.46
C ALA A 58 3.70 7.64 6.88
N ARG A 59 3.01 7.14 7.91
CA ARG A 59 3.33 7.38 9.32
C ARG A 59 4.70 6.79 9.68
N LEU A 60 4.95 5.55 9.30
CA LEU A 60 6.22 4.86 9.56
C LEU A 60 7.38 5.55 8.83
N GLU A 61 7.17 6.01 7.60
CA GLU A 61 8.18 6.74 6.82
C GLU A 61 8.57 8.05 7.49
N ARG A 62 7.60 8.85 7.96
CA ARG A 62 7.87 10.07 8.75
C ARG A 62 8.65 9.76 10.03
N ALA A 63 8.28 8.71 10.74
CA ALA A 63 8.99 8.29 11.95
C ALA A 63 10.44 7.87 11.67
N ALA A 64 10.69 7.15 10.57
CA ALA A 64 12.04 6.79 10.14
C ALA A 64 12.88 8.03 9.77
N GLU A 65 12.28 8.99 9.06
CA GLU A 65 12.94 10.22 8.67
C GLU A 65 13.32 11.10 9.88
N GLU A 66 12.42 11.26 10.85
CA GLU A 66 12.70 12.00 12.07
C GLU A 66 13.82 11.36 12.89
N LYS A 67 13.83 10.02 13.01
CA LYS A 67 14.94 9.29 13.65
C LYS A 67 16.27 9.49 12.92
N ARG A 68 16.27 9.51 11.58
CA ARG A 68 17.45 9.85 10.77
C ARG A 68 17.92 11.29 11.00
N LYS A 69 17.01 12.27 11.01
CA LYS A 69 17.34 13.68 11.28
C LYS A 69 17.93 13.85 12.68
N GLN A 70 17.38 13.16 13.67
CA GLN A 70 17.91 13.14 15.04
C GLN A 70 19.32 12.55 15.09
N ALA A 71 19.58 11.42 14.41
CA ALA A 71 20.91 10.84 14.31
C ALA A 71 21.91 11.81 13.67
N ARG A 72 21.57 12.44 12.54
CA ARG A 72 22.41 13.45 11.86
C ARG A 72 22.71 14.67 12.73
N LYS A 73 21.74 15.18 13.48
CA LYS A 73 21.95 16.32 14.41
C LYS A 73 22.92 15.95 15.54
N ILE A 74 22.84 14.72 16.06
CA ILE A 74 23.76 14.23 17.09
C ILE A 74 25.17 14.11 16.50
N GLU A 75 25.32 13.58 15.29
CA GLU A 75 26.60 13.48 14.58
C GLU A 75 27.25 14.86 14.36
N GLN A 76 26.47 15.84 13.90
CA GLN A 76 26.96 17.21 13.69
C GLN A 76 27.40 17.88 15.01
N LYS A 77 26.65 17.68 16.10
CA LYS A 77 27.05 18.16 17.44
C LYS A 77 28.31 17.46 17.94
N ALA A 78 28.44 16.15 17.70
CA ALA A 78 29.65 15.40 18.03
C ALA A 78 30.89 15.96 17.29
N LYS A 79 30.78 16.18 15.98
CA LYS A 79 31.85 16.76 15.13
C LYS A 79 32.19 18.22 15.49
N GLY A 80 31.18 19.04 15.79
CA GLY A 80 31.39 20.43 16.22
C GLY A 80 32.03 20.53 17.61
N SER A 81 31.70 19.62 18.52
CA SER A 81 32.29 19.56 19.86
C SER A 81 33.74 19.04 19.87
N SER A 82 34.14 18.18 18.92
CA SER A 82 35.52 17.71 18.83
C SER A 82 36.47 18.81 18.34
N LYS A 83 36.01 19.70 17.45
CA LYS A 83 36.78 20.83 16.89
C LYS A 83 37.01 21.96 17.88
N LYS A 84 36.14 22.15 18.88
CA LYS A 84 36.21 23.26 19.85
C LYS A 84 37.02 22.96 21.11
N LYS A 85 37.37 21.69 21.34
CA LYS A 85 37.87 21.23 22.65
C LYS A 85 39.34 20.83 22.62
N SER A 86 40.12 21.09 21.56
CA SER A 86 41.51 20.60 21.40
C SER A 86 42.51 21.07 22.48
N THR A 87 42.10 21.84 23.48
CA THR A 87 42.94 22.42 24.54
C THR A 87 42.80 21.78 25.93
N GLU A 88 41.85 20.88 26.19
CA GLU A 88 41.69 20.27 27.53
C GLU A 88 41.71 18.74 27.47
N ASP A 89 42.83 18.20 27.97
CA ASP A 89 43.19 16.80 28.03
C ASP A 89 42.71 16.18 29.37
N GLY A 90 42.19 14.96 29.34
CA GLY A 90 41.84 14.20 30.55
C GLY A 90 40.41 13.60 30.61
N GLY A 91 39.38 14.24 30.03
CA GLY A 91 37.98 13.79 30.17
C GLY A 91 37.29 13.22 28.92
N ARG A 92 38.01 13.12 27.79
CA ARG A 92 37.42 13.04 26.44
C ARG A 92 36.87 11.67 26.04
N LEU A 93 37.52 10.61 26.51
CA LEU A 93 37.30 9.24 26.00
C LEU A 93 35.92 8.68 26.39
N ALA A 94 35.45 9.01 27.60
CA ALA A 94 34.17 8.52 28.13
C ALA A 94 32.98 9.14 27.38
N HIS A 95 33.05 10.44 27.06
CA HIS A 95 31.94 11.15 26.42
C HIS A 95 31.78 10.76 24.94
N GLN A 96 32.89 10.59 24.21
CA GLN A 96 32.88 10.19 22.80
C GLN A 96 32.30 8.78 22.57
N LYS A 97 32.61 7.82 23.45
CA LYS A 97 32.03 6.46 23.41
C LYS A 97 30.53 6.47 23.69
N SER A 98 30.06 7.32 24.60
CA SER A 98 28.64 7.43 24.96
C SER A 98 27.77 8.01 23.83
N ILE A 99 28.30 9.00 23.09
CA ILE A 99 27.61 9.65 21.97
C ILE A 99 27.55 8.70 20.77
N GLY A 100 28.65 8.03 20.42
CA GLY A 100 28.68 7.05 19.33
C GLY A 100 27.79 5.82 19.59
N SER A 101 27.63 5.41 20.85
CA SER A 101 26.70 4.33 21.22
C SER A 101 25.23 4.73 21.02
N LYS A 102 24.85 5.95 21.43
CA LYS A 102 23.48 6.47 21.24
C LYS A 102 23.16 6.68 19.76
N GLU A 103 24.12 7.14 18.97
CA GLU A 103 23.99 7.34 17.52
C GLU A 103 23.76 6.03 16.77
N LYS A 104 24.58 5.01 17.02
CA LYS A 104 24.41 3.68 16.41
C LYS A 104 23.06 3.07 16.74
N LYS A 105 22.54 3.26 17.96
CA LYS A 105 21.19 2.82 18.34
C LYS A 105 20.11 3.52 17.52
N MET A 106 20.21 4.83 17.31
CA MET A 106 19.23 5.59 16.51
C MET A 106 19.29 5.24 15.02
N TYR A 107 20.49 5.03 14.47
CA TYR A 107 20.68 4.58 13.09
C TYR A 107 20.09 3.18 12.85
N ASN A 108 20.39 2.23 13.75
CA ASN A 108 19.84 0.89 13.66
C ASN A 108 18.31 0.89 13.81
N ALA A 109 17.75 1.70 14.71
CA ALA A 109 16.31 1.86 14.86
C ALA A 109 15.64 2.38 13.57
N ALA A 110 16.23 3.37 12.90
CA ALA A 110 15.73 3.86 11.62
C ALA A 110 15.78 2.78 10.53
N LYS A 111 16.88 2.02 10.46
CA LYS A 111 17.03 0.92 9.49
C LYS A 111 16.02 -0.22 9.72
N THR A 112 15.71 -0.54 10.99
CA THR A 112 14.66 -1.52 11.31
C THR A 112 13.28 -1.03 10.88
N LEU A 113 12.97 0.25 11.08
CA LEU A 113 11.70 0.84 10.61
C LEU A 113 11.60 0.79 9.08
N GLU A 114 12.68 1.10 8.36
CA GLU A 114 12.72 0.99 6.90
C GLU A 114 12.53 -0.44 6.40
N HIS A 115 13.19 -1.40 7.05
CA HIS A 115 13.02 -2.81 6.70
C HIS A 115 11.60 -3.30 7.00
N ARG A 116 10.94 -2.77 8.03
CA ARG A 116 9.53 -3.05 8.35
C ARG A 116 8.59 -2.42 7.32
N ILE A 117 8.89 -1.21 6.85
CA ILE A 117 8.17 -0.55 5.75
C ILE A 117 8.34 -1.32 4.43
N ALA A 118 9.52 -1.89 4.17
CA ALA A 118 9.77 -2.71 2.99
C ALA A 118 9.10 -4.09 3.08
N ALA A 119 8.95 -4.63 4.30
CA ALA A 119 8.26 -5.90 4.56
C ALA A 119 6.73 -5.76 4.61
N LEU A 120 6.21 -4.55 4.81
CA LEU A 120 4.81 -4.23 4.54
C LEU A 120 4.57 -4.44 3.05
N GLY A 121 4.00 -5.60 2.72
CA GLY A 121 3.75 -6.05 1.36
C GLY A 121 2.95 -5.02 0.55
N LYS A 122 3.04 -5.09 -0.78
CA LYS A 122 2.28 -4.19 -1.64
C LYS A 122 0.81 -4.60 -1.56
N VAL A 123 -0.02 -3.81 -0.89
CA VAL A 123 -1.47 -3.90 -1.10
C VAL A 123 -1.73 -3.34 -2.49
N GLU A 124 -2.20 -4.20 -3.40
CA GLU A 124 -2.53 -3.81 -4.77
C GLU A 124 -3.72 -2.85 -4.76
N ALA A 125 -3.62 -1.77 -5.54
CA ALA A 125 -4.71 -0.81 -5.65
C ALA A 125 -5.92 -1.51 -6.30
N PRO A 126 -7.16 -1.26 -5.83
CA PRO A 126 -8.34 -1.85 -6.43
C PRO A 126 -8.42 -1.46 -7.92
N GLU A 127 -8.45 -2.46 -8.80
CA GLU A 127 -8.48 -2.22 -10.25
C GLU A 127 -9.72 -1.39 -10.65
N GLY A 128 -9.49 -0.30 -11.37
CA GLY A 128 -10.56 0.49 -11.97
C GLY A 128 -11.26 -0.28 -13.08
N ILE A 129 -12.58 -0.14 -13.18
CA ILE A 129 -13.39 -0.76 -14.23
C ILE A 129 -12.86 -0.32 -15.59
N ARG A 130 -12.17 -1.22 -16.30
CA ARG A 130 -11.71 -0.96 -17.66
C ARG A 130 -12.92 -0.94 -18.57
N ARG A 131 -13.35 0.25 -19.00
CA ARG A 131 -14.41 0.39 -20.00
C ARG A 131 -13.88 -0.06 -21.35
N ILE A 132 -14.07 -1.34 -21.68
CA ILE A 132 -13.76 -1.90 -22.99
C ILE A 132 -14.68 -1.22 -24.01
N ARG A 133 -14.12 -0.30 -24.79
CA ARG A 133 -14.79 0.23 -25.97
C ARG A 133 -14.58 -0.75 -27.11
N PHE A 134 -15.58 -1.57 -27.38
CA PHE A 134 -15.63 -2.32 -28.62
C PHE A 134 -15.66 -1.32 -29.79
N ARG A 135 -14.72 -1.45 -30.73
CA ARG A 135 -14.85 -0.75 -32.02
C ARG A 135 -16.10 -1.35 -32.68
N GLN A 136 -17.17 -0.57 -32.76
CA GLN A 136 -18.31 -0.99 -33.58
C GLN A 136 -17.81 -1.16 -35.01
N SER A 137 -17.95 -2.36 -35.55
CA SER A 137 -17.63 -2.64 -36.94
C SER A 137 -18.57 -1.85 -37.84
N LYS A 138 -18.03 -1.27 -38.91
CA LYS A 138 -18.75 -0.50 -39.95
C LYS A 138 -19.92 -1.25 -40.63
N ALA A 139 -20.08 -2.55 -40.34
CA ALA A 139 -21.20 -3.37 -40.77
C ALA A 139 -22.55 -3.01 -40.12
N LEU A 140 -22.56 -2.28 -38.99
CA LEU A 140 -23.80 -1.77 -38.37
C LEU A 140 -24.28 -0.43 -38.98
N GLU A 141 -23.52 0.16 -39.92
CA GLU A 141 -23.93 1.37 -40.66
C GLU A 141 -24.71 1.03 -41.95
N LEU A 142 -24.94 -0.26 -42.24
CA LEU A 142 -25.65 -0.69 -43.44
C LEU A 142 -27.17 -0.59 -43.26
N HIS A 143 -27.68 0.53 -43.78
CA HIS A 143 -28.90 0.63 -44.58
C HIS A 143 -30.24 0.37 -43.86
N ASN A 144 -30.84 1.44 -43.33
CA ASN A 144 -32.31 1.52 -43.30
C ASN A 144 -32.75 2.45 -44.45
N PRO A 145 -33.40 1.95 -45.52
CA PRO A 145 -34.05 2.81 -46.49
C PRO A 145 -35.20 3.61 -45.87
#